data_AF-A0A969P530-F1
#
_entry.id   AF-A0A969P530-F1
#
_cell.length_a   1.000
_cell.length_b   1.000
_cell.length_c   1.000
_cell.angle_alpha   90.00
_cell.angle_beta   90.00
_cell.angle_gamma   90.00
#
_symmetry.space_group_name_H-M   'P 1'
#
loop_
_entity.id
_entity.type
_entity.pdbx_description
1 polymer ?
#
loop_
_entity_poly.entity_id
_entity_poly.type
_entity_poly.pdbx_seq_one_letter_code
_entity_poly.pdbx_strand_id
1 'polypeptide(L)' 'MARMDHILKSWLDAGIHEVMAWFFDAEVETVTSKNVELQATLEQVITDKIYDVLLKDGRNPLFHVEFQGRTTH' A
#
# COMPACT_ATOMS: atom_id res chain seq x y z
N MET A 1 8.25 7.66 18.89
CA MET A 1 6.98 7.17 18.28
C MET A 1 7.37 6.35 17.06
N ALA A 2 7.31 5.01 17.12
CA ALA A 2 7.88 4.15 16.06
C ALA A 2 7.20 2.77 15.91
N ARG A 3 6.01 2.55 16.50
CA ARG A 3 5.33 1.24 16.47
C ARG A 3 3.97 1.24 15.77
N MET A 4 3.31 2.39 15.67
CA MET A 4 1.95 2.49 15.12
C MET A 4 1.94 2.40 13.58
N ASP A 5 2.92 3.00 12.91
CA ASP A 5 2.98 3.05 11.44
C ASP A 5 3.13 1.67 10.81
N HIS A 6 3.81 0.75 11.49
CA HIS A 6 3.96 -0.63 11.03
C HIS A 6 2.62 -1.39 11.10
N ILE A 7 1.81 -1.17 12.13
CA ILE A 7 0.53 -1.89 12.29
C ILE A 7 -0.45 -1.49 11.20
N LEU A 8 -0.59 -0.19 10.91
CA LEU A 8 -1.52 0.26 9.86
C LEU A 8 -1.11 -0.27 8.48
N LYS A 9 0.19 -0.30 8.19
CA LYS A 9 0.74 -0.88 6.96
C LYS A 9 0.47 -2.39 6.87
N SER A 10 0.58 -3.12 7.98
CA SER A 10 0.25 -4.56 8.01
C SER A 10 -1.25 -4.81 7.86
N TRP A 11 -2.11 -3.97 8.45
CA TRP A 11 -3.57 -4.05 8.27
C TRP A 11 -3.98 -3.78 6.83
N LEU A 12 -3.37 -2.78 6.20
CA LEU A 12 -3.61 -2.49 4.80
C LEU A 12 -3.24 -3.70 3.93
N ASP A 13 -2.06 -4.30 4.10
CA ASP A 13 -1.67 -5.49 3.33
C ASP A 13 -2.64 -6.65 3.53
N ALA A 14 -3.10 -6.87 4.76
CA ALA A 14 -3.99 -7.97 5.09
C ALA A 14 -5.37 -7.85 4.41
N GLY A 15 -5.85 -6.63 4.18
CA GLY A 15 -7.17 -6.35 3.59
C GLY A 15 -7.12 -5.71 2.20
N ILE A 16 -5.94 -5.61 1.58
CA ILE A 16 -5.79 -4.82 0.34
C ILE A 16 -6.67 -5.38 -0.79
N HIS A 17 -6.88 -6.69 -0.82
CA HIS A 17 -7.69 -7.33 -1.85
C HIS A 17 -9.16 -6.88 -1.79
N GLU A 18 -9.74 -6.84 -0.58
CA GLU A 18 -11.10 -6.36 -0.34
C GLU A 18 -11.22 -4.85 -0.59
N VAL A 19 -10.21 -4.07 -0.15
CA VAL A 19 -10.17 -2.62 -0.38
C VAL A 19 -10.14 -2.32 -1.87
N MET A 20 -9.34 -3.03 -2.66
CA MET A 20 -9.25 -2.82 -4.11
C MET A 20 -10.53 -3.24 -4.81
N ALA A 21 -11.13 -4.35 -4.41
CA ALA A 21 -12.39 -4.80 -5.00
C ALA A 21 -13.52 -3.79 -4.78
N TRP A 22 -13.61 -3.25 -3.55
CA TRP A 22 -14.56 -2.19 -3.22
C TRP A 22 -14.27 -0.89 -3.97
N PHE A 23 -13.01 -0.44 -3.99
CA PHE A 23 -12.62 0.84 -4.57
C PHE A 23 -12.83 0.91 -6.08
N PHE A 24 -12.52 -0.18 -6.80
CA PHE A 24 -12.64 -0.25 -8.26
C PHE A 24 -13.98 -0.81 -8.75
N ASP A 25 -14.89 -1.14 -7.83
CA ASP A 25 -16.18 -1.79 -8.08
C ASP A 25 -16.05 -2.99 -9.04
N ALA A 26 -15.07 -3.85 -8.75
CA ALA A 26 -14.72 -4.99 -9.60
C ALA A 26 -14.04 -6.10 -8.80
N GLU A 27 -14.16 -7.34 -9.27
CA GLU A 27 -13.40 -8.45 -8.70
C GLU A 27 -11.90 -8.30 -9.03
N VAL A 28 -11.09 -8.42 -7.99
CA VAL A 28 -9.63 -8.44 -8.10
C VAL A 28 -9.17 -9.86 -8.41
N GLU A 29 -8.27 -9.99 -9.38
CA GLU A 29 -7.61 -11.24 -9.73
C GLU A 29 -6.32 -11.42 -8.94
N THR A 30 -5.45 -10.39 -8.95
CA THR A 30 -4.22 -10.38 -8.17
C THR A 30 -3.90 -8.99 -7.65
N VAL A 31 -3.24 -8.96 -6.49
CA VAL A 31 -2.60 -7.75 -5.95
C VAL A 31 -1.15 -8.08 -5.65
N THR A 32 -0.22 -7.31 -6.22
CA THR A 32 1.21 -7.45 -5.95
C THR A 32 1.73 -6.18 -5.31
N SER A 33 2.24 -6.29 -4.08
CA SER A 33 2.98 -5.19 -3.46
C SER A 33 4.30 -4.99 -4.20
N LYS A 34 4.49 -3.79 -4.74
CA LYS A 34 5.82 -3.31 -5.14
C LYS A 34 6.49 -2.82 -3.87
N ASN A 35 7.32 -3.67 -3.26
CA ASN A 35 8.23 -3.25 -2.20
C ASN A 35 9.26 -2.30 -2.77
N VAL A 36 8.87 -1.03 -2.93
CA VAL A 36 9.80 0.05 -3.20
C VAL A 36 10.50 0.35 -1.88
N GLU A 37 11.44 -0.51 -1.50
CA GLU A 37 12.52 -0.10 -0.61
C GLU A 37 13.33 0.95 -1.38
N LEU A 38 12.79 2.16 -1.47
CA LEU A 38 13.62 3.34 -1.68
C LEU A 38 14.69 3.24 -0.60
N GLN A 39 15.95 3.12 -1.03
CA GLN A 39 17.15 3.10 -0.18
C GLN A 39 17.28 4.43 0.59
N ALA A 40 16.30 4.74 1.44
CA ALA A 40 16.35 5.85 2.34
C ALA A 40 17.10 5.35 3.57
N THR A 41 18.38 5.69 3.60
CA THR A 41 19.24 5.74 4.78
C THR A 41 18.46 5.77 6.10
N LEU A 42 18.35 4.60 6.73
CA LEU A 42 18.20 4.24 8.14
C LEU A 42 17.26 5.00 9.10
N GLU A 43 16.60 6.10 8.75
CA GLU A 43 15.66 6.79 9.65
C GLU A 43 14.40 7.33 8.97
N GLN A 44 14.33 7.33 7.64
CA GLN A 44 13.12 7.62 6.91
C GLN A 44 12.34 6.33 6.69
N VAL A 45 11.46 6.07 7.67
CA VAL A 45 10.28 5.21 7.56
C VAL A 45 9.89 5.01 6.09
N ILE A 46 9.93 3.77 5.60
CA ILE A 46 9.39 3.36 4.30
C ILE A 46 7.93 3.86 4.25
N THR A 47 7.70 5.06 3.70
CA THR A 47 6.48 5.85 3.94
C THR A 47 5.34 5.34 3.11
N ASP A 48 5.59 4.88 1.88
CA ASP A 48 4.53 4.63 0.91
C ASP A 48 4.41 3.16 0.56
N LYS A 49 3.22 2.77 0.12
CA LYS A 49 2.96 1.45 -0.45
C LYS A 49 2.37 1.57 -1.84
N ILE A 50 2.90 0.78 -2.75
CA ILE A 50 2.44 0.73 -4.13
C ILE A 50 2.02 -0.70 -4.43
N TYR A 51 0.85 -0.84 -5.03
CA TYR A 51 0.27 -2.12 -5.41
C TYR A 51 -0.04 -2.12 -6.91
N ASP A 52 0.44 -3.13 -7.61
CA ASP A 52 -0.11 -3.48 -8.92
C ASP A 52 -1.36 -4.33 -8.70
N VAL A 53 -2.47 -3.93 -9.29
CA VAL A 53 -3.77 -4.60 -9.11
C VAL A 53 -4.25 -5.06 -10.47
N LEU A 54 -4.35 -6.37 -10.68
CA LEU A 54 -5.04 -6.92 -11.84
C LEU A 54 -6.49 -7.19 -11.47
N LEU A 55 -7.42 -6.54 -12.16
CA LEU A 55 -8.86 -6.78 -12.04
C LEU A 55 -9.29 -7.85 -13.05
N LYS A 56 -10.29 -8.67 -12.70
CA LYS A 56 -10.79 -9.74 -13.58
C LYS A 56 -11.44 -9.23 -14.87
N ASP A 57 -11.77 -7.95 -14.93
CA ASP A 57 -12.27 -7.28 -16.14
C ASP A 57 -11.14 -6.85 -17.11
N GLY A 58 -9.89 -7.15 -16.76
CA GLY A 58 -8.71 -6.86 -17.58
C GLY A 58 -8.07 -5.50 -17.32
N ARG A 59 -8.66 -4.65 -16.47
CA ARG A 59 -8.00 -3.41 -16.03
C ARG A 59 -6.83 -3.72 -15.09
N ASN A 60 -5.78 -2.91 -15.16
CA ASN A 60 -4.57 -3.07 -14.33
C ASN A 60 -4.14 -1.75 -13.67
N PRO A 61 -4.90 -1.22 -12.70
CA PRO A 61 -4.54 0.01 -12.01
C PRO A 61 -3.32 -0.16 -11.09
N LEU A 62 -2.52 0.91 -11.02
CA LEU A 62 -1.52 1.09 -9.99
C LEU A 62 -2.17 1.83 -8.81
N PHE A 63 -2.12 1.24 -7.62
CA PHE A 63 -2.66 1.84 -6.40
C PHE A 63 -1.53 2.28 -5.47
N HIS A 64 -1.48 3.57 -5.15
CA HIS A 64 -0.44 4.17 -4.29
C HIS A 64 -1.08 4.72 -3.03
N VAL A 65 -0.56 4.29 -1.88
CA VAL A 65 -0.94 4.78 -0.56
C VAL A 65 0.24 5.51 0.05
N GLU A 66 0.07 6.81 0.23
CA GLU A 66 1.02 7.67 0.93
C GLU A 66 0.65 7.71 2.42
N PHE A 67 1.60 7.38 3.30
CA PHE A 67 1.39 7.49 4.74
C PHE A 67 2.05 8.78 5.26
N GLN A 68 1.22 9.77 5.56
CA GLN A 68 1.67 11.03 6.17
C GLN A 68 1.98 10.81 7.65
N GLY A 69 3.27 10.73 7.99
CA GLY A 69 3.74 10.79 9.38
C GLY A 69 3.77 12.23 9.91
N ARG A 70 3.66 12.42 11.23
CA ARG A 70 3.95 13.73 11.85
C ARG A 70 5.46 13.98 11.77
N THR A 71 5.90 14.87 10.90
CA THR A 71 7.23 15.48 11.00
C THR A 71 7.22 16.44 12.20
N THR A 72 7.78 16.01 13.33
CA THR A 72 8.16 16.96 14.38
C THR A 72 9.41 17.69 13.88
N HIS A 73 9.25 18.98 13.54
CA HIS A 73 10.37 19.91 13.37
C HIS A 73 11.12 20.13 14.69
#